data_AF-A0A355BIU7-F1
#
_entry.id   AF-A0A355BIU7-F1
#
_cell.length_a   1.000
_cell.length_b   1.000
_cell.length_c   1.000
_cell.angle_alpha   90.00
_cell.angle_beta   90.00
_cell.angle_gamma   90.00
#
_symmetry.space_group_name_H-M   'P 1'
#
loop_
_entity.id
_entity.type
_entity.pdbx_description
1 polymer ?
#
loop_
_entity_poly.entity_id
_entity_poly.type
_entity_poly.pdbx_seq_one_letter_code
_entity_poly.pdbx_strand_id
1 'polypeptide(L)'
;ILAIILVIVFQADTHLLINLYAVGVFTSFTLSQSGMLVHWVRQKDPGWQYKALVNGLGAIVTFTAVVIIGVTKFTEGAWIVFVLVPLIILVMLKIKTHYQSIAQQLDIPNDTLS
;
A
#
# COMPACT_ATOMS: atom_id res chain seq x y z
N ILE A 1 10.39 9.09 -15.92
CA ILE A 1 11.22 7.87 -16.15
C ILE A 1 10.45 6.60 -15.82
N LEU A 2 9.98 6.39 -14.59
CA LEU A 2 9.21 5.18 -14.21
C LEU A 2 7.95 4.95 -15.07
N ALA A 3 7.18 6.01 -15.34
CA ALA A 3 6.00 5.95 -16.21
C ALA A 3 6.33 5.54 -17.66
N ILE A 4 7.49 5.96 -18.18
CA ILE A 4 7.94 5.64 -19.55
C ILE A 4 8.31 4.15 -19.64
N ILE A 5 9.02 3.64 -18.62
CA ILE A 5 9.38 2.21 -18.53
C ILE A 5 8.10 1.35 -18.48
N LEU A 6 7.09 1.78 -17.73
CA LEU A 6 5.83 1.07 -17.62
C LEU A 6 5.11 0.99 -18.97
N VAL A 7 5.02 2.11 -19.71
CA VAL A 7 4.42 2.13 -21.04
C VAL A 7 5.16 1.22 -22.04
N ILE A 8 6.50 1.19 -22.00
CA ILE A 8 7.31 0.32 -22.87
C ILE A 8 7.09 -1.16 -22.53
N VAL A 9 7.12 -1.52 -21.25
CA VAL A 9 6.95 -2.92 -20.79
C VAL A 9 5.56 -3.47 -21.13
N PHE A 10 4.53 -2.65 -20.96
CA PHE A 10 3.15 -3.02 -21.27
C PHE A 10 2.74 -2.73 -22.72
N GLN A 11 3.67 -2.29 -23.58
CA GLN A 11 3.42 -1.91 -24.98
C GLN A 11 2.23 -0.95 -25.17
N ALA A 12 2.00 -0.05 -24.21
CA ALA A 12 0.84 0.83 -24.15
C ALA A 12 -0.53 0.12 -24.19
N ASP A 13 -0.60 -1.17 -23.81
CA ASP A 13 -1.86 -1.90 -23.68
C ASP A 13 -2.67 -1.34 -22.49
N THR A 14 -3.70 -0.58 -22.82
CA THR A 14 -4.58 0.08 -21.85
C THR A 14 -5.34 -0.93 -20.98
N HIS A 15 -5.56 -2.17 -21.45
CA HIS A 15 -6.20 -3.22 -20.67
C HIS A 15 -5.32 -3.69 -19.50
N LEU A 16 -4.01 -3.82 -19.73
CA LEU A 16 -3.08 -4.20 -18.67
C LEU A 16 -2.83 -3.04 -17.69
N LEU A 17 -2.71 -1.83 -18.22
CA LEU A 17 -2.49 -0.62 -17.42
C LEU A 17 -3.68 -0.32 -16.48
N ILE A 18 -4.92 -0.43 -16.98
CA ILE A 18 -6.10 -0.13 -16.16
C ILE A 18 -6.27 -1.14 -15.02
N ASN A 19 -5.97 -2.42 -15.25
CA ASN A 19 -6.01 -3.46 -14.23
C ASN A 19 -4.97 -3.20 -13.13
N LEU A 20 -3.73 -2.86 -13.51
CA LEU A 20 -2.66 -2.54 -12.56
C LEU A 20 -3.01 -1.30 -11.71
N TYR A 21 -3.54 -0.25 -12.35
CA TYR A 21 -4.02 0.95 -11.66
C TYR A 21 -5.13 0.63 -10.67
N ALA A 22 -6.15 -0.13 -11.09
CA ALA A 22 -7.30 -0.45 -10.27
C ALA A 22 -6.88 -1.21 -9.00
N VAL A 23 -6.02 -2.22 -9.12
CA VAL A 23 -5.55 -2.96 -7.94
C VAL A 23 -4.77 -2.04 -6.99
N GLY A 24 -3.90 -1.17 -7.50
CA GLY A 24 -3.16 -0.22 -6.65
C GLY A 24 -4.08 0.75 -5.88
N VAL A 25 -5.09 1.31 -6.56
CA VAL A 25 -6.06 2.24 -5.96
C VAL A 25 -6.94 1.54 -4.93
N PHE A 26 -7.53 0.40 -5.28
CA PHE A 26 -8.41 -0.32 -4.35
C PHE A 26 -7.63 -0.90 -3.17
N THR A 27 -6.38 -1.34 -3.36
CA THR A 27 -5.51 -1.76 -2.25
C THR A 27 -5.22 -0.60 -1.31
N SER A 28 -4.91 0.59 -1.85
CA SER A 28 -4.67 1.80 -1.05
C SER A 28 -5.91 2.21 -0.26
N PHE A 29 -7.10 2.14 -0.88
CA PHE A 29 -8.36 2.38 -0.16
C PHE A 29 -8.62 1.33 0.91
N THR A 30 -8.42 0.04 0.61
CA THR A 30 -8.59 -1.04 1.60
C THR A 30 -7.70 -0.83 2.82
N LEU A 31 -6.42 -0.51 2.61
CA LEU A 31 -5.47 -0.23 3.69
C LEU A 31 -5.85 1.02 4.48
N SER A 32 -6.28 2.09 3.79
CA SER A 32 -6.72 3.33 4.43
C SER A 32 -7.96 3.12 5.31
N GLN A 33 -9.00 2.49 4.77
CA GLN A 33 -10.24 2.20 5.50
C GLN A 33 -9.96 1.28 6.70
N SER A 34 -9.13 0.24 6.52
CA SER A 34 -8.72 -0.65 7.61
C SER A 34 -7.91 0.08 8.69
N GLY A 35 -6.97 0.93 8.28
CA GLY A 35 -6.17 1.75 9.20
C GLY A 35 -7.03 2.73 10.00
N MET A 36 -7.99 3.38 9.34
CA MET A 36 -8.94 4.30 9.99
C MET A 36 -9.89 3.55 10.93
N LEU A 37 -10.36 2.36 10.57
CA LEU A 37 -11.12 1.50 11.48
C LEU A 37 -10.33 1.22 12.78
N VAL A 38 -9.08 0.78 12.65
CA VAL A 38 -8.21 0.52 13.81
C VAL A 38 -7.95 1.79 14.61
N HIS A 39 -7.73 2.92 13.93
CA HIS A 39 -7.53 4.23 14.55
C HIS A 39 -8.74 4.63 15.42
N TRP A 40 -9.96 4.56 14.90
CA TRP A 40 -11.17 4.93 15.64
C TRP A 40 -11.45 4.00 16.82
N VAL A 41 -11.21 2.69 16.65
CA VAL A 41 -11.38 1.71 17.75
C VAL A 41 -10.37 1.94 18.88
N ARG A 42 -9.17 2.44 18.55
CA ARG A 42 -8.12 2.74 19.54
C ARG A 42 -8.35 4.07 20.26
N GLN A 43 -8.67 5.15 19.55
CA GLN A 43 -8.80 6.49 20.16
C GLN A 43 -10.14 6.67 20.89
N LYS A 44 -11.22 6.06 20.40
CA LYS A 44 -12.56 6.11 21.00
C LYS A 44 -13.12 7.53 21.23
N ASP A 45 -12.73 8.49 20.40
CA ASP A 45 -13.28 9.85 20.40
C ASP A 45 -14.82 9.88 20.23
N PRO A 46 -15.50 10.99 20.57
CA PRO A 46 -16.93 11.13 20.35
C PRO A 46 -17.33 10.74 18.90
N GLY A 47 -18.31 9.84 18.80
CA GLY A 47 -18.78 9.30 17.51
C GLY A 47 -17.89 8.21 16.89
N TRP A 48 -16.90 7.67 17.61
CA TRP A 48 -16.00 6.63 17.09
C TRP A 48 -16.72 5.40 16.55
N GLN A 49 -17.84 4.99 17.15
CA GLN A 49 -18.60 3.81 16.70
C GLN A 49 -19.15 3.98 15.28
N TYR A 50 -19.74 5.15 14.98
CA TYR A 50 -20.23 5.46 13.65
C TYR A 50 -19.08 5.55 12.64
N LYS A 51 -18.00 6.26 12.99
CA LYS A 51 -16.81 6.38 12.12
C LYS A 51 -16.15 5.03 11.87
N ALA A 52 -16.04 4.18 12.90
CA ALA A 52 -15.53 2.82 12.79
C ALA A 52 -16.44 1.96 11.90
N LEU A 53 -17.77 2.03 12.06
CA LEU A 53 -18.70 1.30 11.21
C LEU A 53 -18.56 1.68 9.74
N VAL A 54 -18.52 2.98 9.45
CA VAL A 54 -18.37 3.50 8.07
C VAL A 54 -17.06 3.03 7.46
N ASN A 55 -15.93 3.18 8.18
CA ASN A 55 -14.63 2.73 7.69
C ASN A 55 -14.54 1.19 7.59
N GLY A 56 -15.21 0.45 8.49
CA GLY A 56 -15.28 -1.00 8.45
C GLY A 56 -16.06 -1.51 7.23
N LEU A 57 -17.21 -0.92 6.93
CA LEU A 57 -17.96 -1.21 5.71
C LEU A 57 -17.15 -0.84 4.46
N GLY A 58 -16.50 0.33 4.47
CA GLY A 58 -15.60 0.74 3.39
C GLY A 58 -14.46 -0.25 3.17
N ALA A 59 -13.86 -0.77 4.24
CA ALA A 59 -12.81 -1.79 4.17
C ALA A 59 -13.32 -3.10 3.54
N ILE A 60 -14.52 -3.56 3.91
CA ILE A 60 -15.12 -4.77 3.33
C ILE A 60 -15.40 -4.59 1.84
N VAL A 61 -16.01 -3.47 1.45
CA VAL A 61 -16.36 -3.19 0.04
C VAL A 61 -15.10 -3.11 -0.82
N THR A 62 -14.10 -2.35 -0.37
CA THR A 62 -12.85 -2.16 -1.12
C THR A 62 -12.02 -3.45 -1.17
N PHE A 63 -11.96 -4.22 -0.08
CA PHE A 63 -11.33 -5.53 -0.07
C PHE A 63 -11.99 -6.49 -1.06
N THR A 64 -13.33 -6.52 -1.07
CA THR A 64 -14.09 -7.33 -2.02
C THR A 64 -13.77 -6.93 -3.47
N ALA A 65 -13.67 -5.63 -3.76
CA ALA A 65 -13.27 -5.15 -5.08
C ALA A 65 -11.85 -5.61 -5.46
N VAL A 66 -10.87 -5.53 -4.54
CA VAL A 66 -9.51 -6.06 -4.77
C VAL A 66 -9.54 -7.54 -5.11
N VAL A 67 -10.31 -8.35 -4.36
CA VAL A 67 -10.44 -9.79 -4.61
C VAL A 67 -11.07 -10.06 -5.97
N ILE A 68 -12.18 -9.39 -6.29
CA ILE A 68 -12.87 -9.56 -7.57
C ILE A 68 -11.93 -9.22 -8.72
N ILE A 69 -11.25 -8.07 -8.67
CA ILE A 69 -10.33 -7.65 -9.74
C ILE A 69 -9.16 -8.63 -9.84
N GLY A 70 -8.56 -9.01 -8.70
CA GLY A 70 -7.44 -9.95 -8.65
C GLY A 70 -7.77 -11.31 -9.27
N VAL A 71 -8.99 -11.82 -9.04
CA VAL A 71 -9.44 -13.12 -9.59
C VAL A 71 -9.87 -12.98 -11.05
N THR A 72 -10.74 -12.02 -11.37
CA THR A 72 -11.34 -11.89 -12.70
C THR A 72 -10.33 -11.47 -13.77
N LYS A 73 -9.32 -10.66 -13.39
CA LYS A 73 -8.31 -10.13 -14.30
C LYS A 73 -6.97 -10.87 -14.21
N PHE A 74 -6.93 -12.00 -13.50
CA PHE A 74 -5.70 -12.77 -13.29
C PHE A 74 -5.06 -13.17 -14.63
N THR A 75 -5.87 -13.69 -15.56
CA THR A 75 -5.46 -14.12 -16.90
C THR A 75 -5.16 -12.95 -17.84
N GLU A 76 -5.78 -11.79 -17.61
CA GLU A 76 -5.54 -10.51 -18.30
C GLU A 76 -4.34 -9.75 -17.69
N GLY A 77 -3.35 -10.46 -17.13
CA GLY A 77 -2.11 -9.85 -16.66
C GLY A 77 -2.13 -9.23 -15.26
N ALA A 78 -3.24 -9.29 -14.51
CA ALA A 78 -3.26 -8.80 -13.12
C ALA A 78 -2.34 -9.60 -12.18
N TRP A 79 -1.89 -10.80 -12.58
CA TRP A 79 -0.89 -11.58 -11.85
C TRP A 79 0.40 -10.79 -11.57
N ILE A 80 0.76 -9.83 -12.44
CA ILE A 80 1.95 -8.99 -12.25
C ILE A 80 1.88 -8.18 -10.96
N VAL A 81 0.67 -7.82 -10.51
CA VAL A 81 0.48 -7.04 -9.29
C VAL A 81 0.91 -7.82 -8.06
N PHE A 82 0.63 -9.13 -8.02
CA PHE A 82 1.05 -10.02 -6.94
C PHE A 82 2.56 -10.16 -6.84
N VAL A 83 3.31 -9.83 -7.90
CA VAL A 83 4.79 -9.76 -7.88
C VAL A 83 5.26 -8.36 -7.55
N LEU A 84 4.70 -7.35 -8.22
CA LEU A 84 5.15 -5.97 -8.18
C LEU A 84 4.89 -5.33 -6.80
N VAL A 85 3.74 -5.61 -6.16
CA VAL A 85 3.41 -5.06 -4.83
C VAL A 85 4.37 -5.59 -3.76
N PRO A 86 4.59 -6.91 -3.57
CA PRO A 86 5.60 -7.40 -2.64
C PRO A 86 7.00 -6.89 -2.94
N LEU A 87 7.39 -6.79 -4.21
CA LEU A 87 8.69 -6.25 -4.59
C LEU A 87 8.87 -4.80 -4.12
N ILE A 88 7.87 -3.94 -4.33
CA ILE A 88 7.89 -2.55 -3.86
C ILE A 88 7.97 -2.52 -2.32
N ILE A 89 7.17 -3.34 -1.63
CA ILE A 89 7.19 -3.43 -0.17
C ILE A 89 8.58 -3.82 0.33
N LEU A 90 9.23 -4.82 -0.29
CA LEU A 90 10.58 -5.25 0.05
C LEU A 90 11.61 -4.12 -0.14
N VAL A 91 11.52 -3.38 -1.24
CA VAL A 91 12.39 -2.22 -1.48
C VAL A 91 12.18 -1.15 -0.41
N MET A 92 10.92 -0.79 -0.11
CA MET A 92 10.61 0.20 0.93
C MET A 92 11.11 -0.25 2.31
N LEU A 93 10.94 -1.52 2.67
CA LEU A 93 11.45 -2.09 3.93
C LEU A 93 12.98 -2.05 3.98
N LYS A 94 13.66 -2.41 2.89
CA LYS A 94 15.12 -2.35 2.80
C LYS A 94 15.64 -0.91 2.97
N ILE A 95 14.97 0.05 2.34
CA ILE A 95 15.27 1.47 2.49
C ILE A 95 15.08 1.88 3.96
N LYS A 96 13.94 1.53 4.58
CA LYS A 96 13.69 1.81 6.00
C LYS A 96 14.79 1.27 6.91
N THR A 97 15.18 0.01 6.74
CA THR A 97 16.25 -0.62 7.52
C THR A 97 17.60 0.07 7.30
N HIS A 98 17.90 0.49 6.07
CA HIS A 98 19.12 1.23 5.78
C HIS A 98 19.16 2.59 6.49
N TYR A 99 18.06 3.35 6.48
CA TYR A 99 17.95 4.59 7.23
C TYR A 99 18.07 4.39 8.74
N GLN A 100 17.47 3.32 9.29
CA GLN A 100 17.60 2.98 10.71
C GLN A 100 19.05 2.65 11.09
N SER A 101 19.77 1.92 10.23
CA SER A 101 21.19 1.62 10.43
C SER A 101 22.06 2.88 10.39
N ILE A 102 21.77 3.82 9.49
CA ILE A 102 22.48 5.10 9.41
C ILE A 102 22.19 5.95 10.66
N ALA A 103 20.93 6.02 11.09
CA ALA A 103 20.54 6.76 12.28
C ALA A 103 21.27 6.25 13.53
N GLN A 104 21.40 4.93 13.69
CA GLN A 104 22.16 4.32 14.79
C GLN A 104 23.66 4.61 14.73
N GLN A 105 24.23 4.86 13.54
CA GLN A 105 25.65 5.22 13.37
C GLN A 105 25.92 6.71 13.57
N LEU A 106 24.90 7.56 13.39
CA LEU A 106 24.99 9.01 13.65
C LEU A 106 24.64 9.38 15.10
N ASP A 107 23.98 8.50 15.85
CA ASP A 107 23.79 8.60 17.30
C ASP A 107 25.13 8.29 18.02
N ILE A 108 26.15 9.11 17.76
CA ILE A 108 27.41 9.11 18.51
C ILE A 108 27.09 9.80 19.85
N PRO A 109 27.27 9.14 21.02
CA PRO A 109 27.08 9.76 22.32
C PRO A 109 27.95 11.01 22.45
N ASN A 110 27.36 12.12 22.88
CA ASN A 110 28.01 13.42 23.03
C ASN A 110 28.95 13.48 24.26
N ASP A 111 29.58 12.36 24.62
CA ASP A 111 30.31 12.16 25.87
C ASP A 111 31.77 12.64 25.78
N THR A 112 32.18 13.26 24.66
CA THR A 112 33.54 13.77 24.43
C THR A 112 33.67 15.31 24.43
N LEU A 113 32.64 16.03 24.91
CA LEU A 113 32.65 17.50 25.04
C LEU A 113 32.57 18.00 26.49
N SER A 114 33.05 17.23 27.46
CA SER A 114 33.23 17.69 28.86
C SER A 114 34.69 17.96 29.20
#